data_AF-A0A537LXV2-F1
#
_entry.id   AF-A0A537LXV2-F1
#
_cell.length_a   1.000
_cell.length_b   1.000
_cell.length_c   1.000
_cell.angle_alpha   90.00
_cell.angle_beta   90.00
_cell.angle_gamma   90.00
#
_symmetry.space_group_name_H-M   'P 1'
#
loop_
_entity.id
_entity.type
_entity.pdbx_description
1 polymer ?
#
loop_
_entity_poly.entity_id
_entity_poly.type
_entity_poly.pdbx_seq_one_letter_code
_entity_poly.pdbx_strand_id
1 'polypeptide(L)' 'EGDYKSQLQELVQQLERRLPRYRITGQRGPEHERAFVATVEVNGRILGEGQGRSKKEAEQAAARRALDHLRRNRAG' A
#
# COMPACT_ATOMS: atom_id res chain seq x y z
N GLU A 1 4.42 -14.24 10.41
CA GLU A 1 3.80 -12.93 10.73
C GLU A 1 3.18 -12.33 9.48
N GLY A 2 1.94 -11.84 9.59
CA GLY A 2 1.10 -11.46 8.46
C GLY A 2 1.57 -10.18 7.78
N ASP A 3 2.04 -10.31 6.54
CA ASP A 3 2.36 -9.24 5.61
C ASP A 3 1.13 -8.31 5.43
N TYR A 4 1.32 -6.98 5.49
CA TYR A 4 0.22 -6.00 5.36
C TYR A 4 -0.51 -6.12 4.02
N LYS A 5 0.15 -6.63 2.97
CA LYS A 5 -0.45 -6.86 1.67
C LYS A 5 -1.48 -7.98 1.72
N SER A 6 -1.23 -9.05 2.49
CA SER A 6 -2.20 -10.15 2.67
C SER A 6 -3.44 -9.67 3.41
N GLN A 7 -3.24 -8.93 4.52
CA GLN A 7 -4.36 -8.34 5.26
C GLN A 7 -5.18 -7.37 4.40
N LEU A 8 -4.50 -6.55 3.59
CA LEU A 8 -5.19 -5.63 2.68
C LEU A 8 -5.95 -6.40 1.59
N GLN A 9 -5.36 -7.46 1.04
CA GLN A 9 -5.99 -8.28 0.01
C GLN A 9 -7.30 -8.90 0.53
N GLU A 10 -7.28 -9.53 1.70
CA GLU A 10 -8.47 -10.11 2.31
C GLU A 10 -9.56 -9.05 2.52
N LEU A 11 -9.19 -7.90 3.10
CA LEU A 11 -10.12 -6.81 3.36
C LEU A 11 -10.73 -6.23 2.07
N VAL A 12 -9.90 -5.97 1.06
CA VAL A 12 -10.35 -5.40 -0.22
C VAL A 12 -11.21 -6.42 -0.97
N GLN A 13 -10.89 -7.71 -0.90
CA GLN A 13 -11.68 -8.75 -1.52
C GLN A 13 -13.05 -8.89 -0.84
N GLN A 14 -13.13 -8.72 0.47
CA GLN A 14 -14.39 -8.70 1.21
C GLN A 14 -15.23 -7.45 0.91
N LEU A 15 -14.61 -6.28 0.81
CA LEU A 15 -15.31 -5.00 0.65
C LEU A 15 -15.72 -4.69 -0.80
N GLU A 16 -14.78 -4.85 -1.72
CA GLU A 16 -14.89 -4.36 -3.09
C GLU A 16 -14.97 -5.52 -4.10
N ARG A 17 -14.79 -6.77 -3.65
CA ARG A 17 -14.69 -7.98 -4.50
C ARG A 17 -13.60 -7.84 -5.57
N ARG A 18 -12.50 -7.17 -5.21
CA ARG A 18 -11.35 -6.86 -6.06
C ARG A 18 -10.04 -7.21 -5.37
N LEU A 19 -8.95 -7.11 -6.12
CA LEU A 19 -7.59 -7.27 -5.59
C LEU A 19 -6.85 -5.92 -5.62
N PRO A 20 -6.06 -5.61 -4.59
CA PRO A 20 -5.20 -4.43 -4.59
C PRO A 20 -4.09 -4.56 -5.63
N ARG A 21 -3.82 -3.48 -6.37
CA ARG A 21 -2.72 -3.42 -7.34
C ARG A 21 -1.62 -2.52 -6.79
N TYR A 22 -0.38 -2.99 -6.86
CA TYR A 22 0.79 -2.25 -6.42
C TYR A 22 1.58 -1.71 -7.61
N ARG A 23 2.13 -0.51 -7.46
CA ARG A 23 3.03 0.08 -8.45
C ARG A 23 4.14 0.84 -7.76
N ILE A 24 5.38 0.62 -8.20
CA ILE A 24 6.50 1.49 -7.84
C ILE A 24 6.39 2.76 -8.66
N THR A 25 6.18 3.89 -7.99
CA THR A 25 5.95 5.19 -8.64
C THR A 25 7.21 6.03 -8.75
N GLY A 26 8.28 5.67 -8.03
CA GLY A 26 9.55 6.32 -8.18
C GLY A 26 10.55 5.96 -7.08
N GLN A 27 11.61 6.75 -7.03
CA GLN A 27 12.62 6.72 -5.98
C GLN A 27 12.84 8.15 -5.48
N ARG A 28 12.99 8.32 -4.16
CA ARG A 28 13.17 9.62 -3.48
C ARG A 28 14.46 9.57 -2.64
N GLY A 29 15.08 10.72 -2.44
CA GLY A 29 16.27 10.87 -1.60
C GLY A 29 17.60 10.82 -2.35
N PRO A 30 18.71 11.22 -1.68
CA PRO A 30 20.06 11.17 -2.24
C PRO A 30 20.50 9.71 -2.47
N GLU A 31 21.54 9.49 -3.28
CA GLU A 31 21.94 8.15 -3.73
C GLU A 31 22.19 7.15 -2.58
N HIS A 32 22.78 7.63 -1.48
CA HIS A 32 23.07 6.82 -0.28
C HIS A 32 21.85 6.59 0.64
N GLU A 33 20.74 7.30 0.43
CA GLU A 33 19.48 7.16 1.18
C GLU A 33 18.28 7.00 0.25
N ARG A 34 18.51 6.41 -0.93
CA ARG A 34 17.45 6.30 -1.92
C ARG A 34 16.36 5.34 -1.43
N ALA A 35 15.15 5.86 -1.27
CA ALA A 35 13.97 5.10 -0.93
C ALA A 35 13.12 4.84 -2.19
N PHE A 36 12.57 3.63 -2.30
CA PHE A 36 11.52 3.32 -3.27
C PHE A 36 10.19 3.89 -2.79
N VAL A 37 9.39 4.38 -3.71
CA VAL A 37 8.00 4.81 -3.46
C VAL A 37 7.07 3.82 -4.14
N ALA A 38 6.09 3.31 -3.41
CA ALA A 38 5.06 2.44 -3.92
C ALA A 38 3.67 3.00 -3.60
N THR A 39 2.74 2.83 -4.53
CA THR A 39 1.31 3.10 -4.32
C THR A 39 0.53 1.82 -4.41
N VAL A 40 -0.55 1.71 -3.64
CA VAL A 40 -1.57 0.67 -3.77
C VAL A 40 -2.90 1.27 -4.19
N GLU A 41 -3.50 0.69 -5.22
CA GLU A 41 -4.78 1.12 -5.79
C GLU A 41 -5.81 -0.01 -5.78
N VAL A 42 -7.08 0.38 -5.63
CA VAL A 42 -8.25 -0.49 -5.71
C VAL A 42 -9.30 0.23 -6.54
N ASN A 43 -9.89 -0.43 -7.53
CA ASN A 43 -10.87 0.18 -8.45
C ASN A 43 -10.39 1.50 -9.08
N GLY A 44 -9.10 1.59 -9.42
CA GLY A 44 -8.49 2.80 -10.01
C GLY A 44 -8.29 3.97 -9.04
N ARG A 45 -8.55 3.77 -7.73
CA ARG A 45 -8.35 4.79 -6.69
C ARG A 45 -7.14 4.40 -5.85
N ILE A 46 -6.21 5.33 -5.67
CA ILE A 46 -5.05 5.12 -4.78
C ILE A 46 -5.55 5.17 -3.33
N LEU A 47 -5.36 4.06 -2.60
CA LEU A 47 -5.74 3.94 -1.20
C LEU A 47 -4.57 4.18 -0.25
N GLY A 48 -3.33 4.02 -0.73
CA GLY A 48 -2.14 4.22 0.10
C GLY A 48 -0.89 4.43 -0.71
N GLU A 49 0.02 5.24 -0.17
CA GLU A 49 1.38 5.42 -0.65
C GLU A 49 2.36 5.12 0.49
N GLY A 50 3.45 4.43 0.17
CA GLY A 50 4.47 4.03 1.12
C GLY A 50 5.87 4.16 0.54
N GLN A 51 6.84 4.30 1.43
CA GLN A 51 8.25 4.40 1.08
C GLN A 51 9.07 3.37 1.87
N GLY A 52 10.17 2.91 1.30
CA GLY A 52 11.05 1.93 1.94
C GLY A 52 12.39 1.79 1.23
N ARG A 53 13.38 1.19 1.90
CA ARG A 53 14.73 0.97 1.34
C ARG A 53 14.74 -0.11 0.26
N SER A 54 13.67 -0.90 0.19
CA SER A 54 13.42 -1.84 -0.90
C SER A 54 12.00 -1.65 -1.46
N LYS A 55 11.78 -2.15 -2.68
CA LYS A 55 10.42 -2.21 -3.28
C LYS A 55 9.42 -2.92 -2.35
N LYS A 56 9.84 -4.03 -1.73
CA LYS A 56 9.00 -4.80 -0.80
C LYS A 56 8.60 -3.96 0.42
N GLU A 57 9.56 -3.25 1.04
CA GLU A 57 9.26 -2.36 2.17
C GLU A 57 8.30 -1.23 1.78
N ALA A 58 8.50 -0.62 0.60
CA ALA A 58 7.62 0.43 0.11
C ALA A 58 6.19 -0.08 -0.12
N GLU A 59 6.04 -1.29 -0.69
CA GLU A 59 4.74 -1.93 -0.86
C GLU A 59 4.07 -2.28 0.47
N GLN A 60 4.82 -2.77 1.47
CA GLN A 60 4.31 -2.98 2.83
C GLN A 60 3.78 -1.68 3.44
N ALA A 61 4.55 -0.60 3.31
CA ALA A 61 4.18 0.70 3.82
C ALA A 61 2.91 1.22 3.13
N ALA A 62 2.79 1.05 1.80
CA ALA A 62 1.60 1.42 1.04
C ALA A 62 0.37 0.62 1.51
N ALA A 63 0.55 -0.69 1.72
CA ALA A 63 -0.51 -1.58 2.19
C ALA A 63 -1.02 -1.18 3.58
N ARG A 64 -0.10 -0.88 4.50
CA ARG A 64 -0.42 -0.39 5.84
C ARG A 64 -1.24 0.90 5.78
N ARG A 65 -0.84 1.87 4.96
CA ARG A 65 -1.58 3.13 4.79
C ARG A 65 -2.98 2.91 4.23
N ALA A 66 -3.15 1.99 3.27
CA ALA A 66 -4.46 1.65 2.72
C ALA A 66 -5.37 0.94 3.75
N LEU A 67 -4.81 0.05 4.58
CA LEU A 67 -5.55 -0.57 5.69
C LEU A 67 -6.06 0.50 6.67
N ASP A 68 -5.21 1.44 7.06
CA ASP A 68 -5.60 2.54 7.95
C ASP A 68 -6.69 3.41 7.33
N HIS A 69 -6.60 3.70 6.02
CA HIS A 69 -7.62 4.44 5.28
C HIS A 69 -8.98 3.72 5.28
N LEU A 70 -8.99 2.44 4.92
CA LEU A 70 -10.22 1.63 4.89
C LEU A 70 -10.85 1.43 6.27
N ARG A 71 -10.03 1.33 7.33
CA ARG A 71 -10.51 1.23 8.71
C ARG A 71 -11.14 2.53 9.20
N ARG A 72 -10.57 3.69 8.84
CA ARG A 72 -11.14 5.00 9.20
C ARG A 72 -12.48 5.27 8.51
N ASN A 73 -12.61 4.93 7.23
CA ASN A 73 -13.86 5.13 6.47
C ASN A 73 -15.00 4.21 6.93
N ARG A 74 -14.73 3.19 7.75
CA ARG A 74 -15.75 2.32 8.37
C ARG A 74 -16.33 2.88 9.67
N ALA A 75 -15.64 3.83 10.30
CA ALA A 75 -16.03 4.37 11.61
C ALA A 75 -16.88 5.65 11.50
N GLY A 76 -17.37 5.97 10.30
CA GLY A 76 -18.21 7.13 10.01
C GLY A 76 -19.52 6.71 9.34
#